data_AF-A0A3B8ZMC0-F1
#
_entry.id   AF-A0A3B8ZMC0-F1
#
_cell.length_a   1.000
_cell.length_b   1.000
_cell.length_c   1.000
_cell.angle_alpha   90.00
_cell.angle_beta   90.00
_cell.angle_gamma   90.00
#
_symmetry.space_group_name_H-M   'P 1'
#
loop_
_entity.id
_entity.type
_entity.pdbx_description
1 polymer ?
#
loop_
_entity_poly.entity_id
_entity_poly.type
_entity_poly.pdbx_seq_one_letter_code
_entity_poly.pdbx_strand_id
1 'polypeptide(L)'
;MAGLCSAAEQVQPEAASVSAAEDKLSGWIDAHVHVWTPDTKKYPLDKSFKIADMQPPSFTPKELLAHCQLAGVDRIVLIQM
;
A
#
# COMPACT_ATOMS: atom_id res chain seq x y z
N MET A 1 45.52 13.78 -50.41
CA MET A 1 45.63 12.33 -50.11
C MET A 1 45.71 12.21 -48.60
N ALA A 2 44.68 11.58 -48.01
CA ALA A 2 44.48 11.09 -46.63
C ALA A 2 45.37 11.68 -45.50
N GLY A 3 44.81 12.29 -44.45
CA GLY A 3 44.18 11.57 -43.32
C GLY A 3 45.26 11.30 -42.24
N LEU A 4 45.07 11.41 -40.93
CA LEU A 4 43.90 11.24 -40.08
C LEU A 4 44.07 12.08 -38.80
N CYS A 5 42.93 12.52 -38.25
CA CYS A 5 42.78 13.13 -36.93
C CYS A 5 43.25 12.24 -35.77
N SER A 6 43.67 12.91 -34.71
CA SER A 6 43.97 12.45 -33.36
C SER A 6 42.99 11.38 -32.84
N ALA A 7 43.53 10.25 -32.37
CA ALA A 7 42.76 9.28 -31.59
C ALA A 7 42.60 9.81 -30.15
N ALA A 8 41.40 10.28 -29.82
CA ALA A 8 40.98 10.45 -28.44
C ALA A 8 40.58 9.08 -27.89
N GLU A 9 41.41 8.54 -26.98
CA GLU A 9 41.11 7.34 -26.19
C GLU A 9 39.80 7.56 -25.43
N GLN A 10 38.76 6.81 -25.81
CA GLN A 10 37.43 6.92 -25.23
C GLN A 10 37.42 6.17 -23.90
N VAL A 11 37.36 6.90 -22.79
CA VAL A 11 37.03 6.32 -21.48
C VAL A 11 35.55 5.93 -21.51
N GLN A 12 35.28 4.63 -21.60
CA GLN A 12 33.94 4.08 -21.47
C GLN A 12 33.46 4.24 -20.01
N PRO A 13 32.23 4.71 -19.76
CA PRO A 13 31.69 4.66 -18.41
C PRO A 13 31.33 3.19 -18.13
N GLU A 14 31.97 2.59 -17.12
CA GLU A 14 31.45 1.37 -16.49
C GLU A 14 30.08 1.70 -15.92
N ALA A 15 29.03 1.34 -16.66
CA ALA A 15 27.68 1.31 -16.14
C ALA A 15 27.66 0.26 -15.04
N ALA A 16 27.79 0.70 -13.80
CA ALA A 16 27.54 -0.13 -12.62
C ALA A 16 26.18 -0.78 -12.81
N SER A 17 26.17 -2.10 -13.00
CA SER A 17 24.95 -2.88 -13.05
C SER A 17 24.37 -2.88 -11.64
N VAL A 18 23.48 -1.93 -11.39
CA VAL A 18 22.50 -2.06 -10.31
C VAL A 18 21.67 -3.29 -10.64
N SER A 19 22.03 -4.42 -10.04
CA SER A 19 21.13 -5.56 -9.95
C SER A 19 19.87 -5.03 -9.27
N ALA A 20 18.83 -4.85 -10.07
CA ALA A 20 17.48 -4.64 -9.58
C ALA A 20 17.12 -5.92 -8.82
N ALA A 21 17.47 -5.97 -7.54
CA ALA A 21 16.66 -6.71 -6.60
C ALA A 21 15.24 -6.23 -6.85
N GLU A 22 14.39 -7.12 -7.35
CA GLU A 22 12.99 -6.83 -7.60
C GLU A 22 12.40 -6.38 -6.26
N ASP A 23 12.25 -5.07 -6.06
CA ASP A 23 11.53 -4.51 -4.94
C ASP A 23 10.09 -5.02 -5.05
N LYS A 24 9.78 -6.12 -4.35
CA LYS A 24 8.42 -6.55 -4.05
C LYS A 24 7.77 -5.57 -3.08
N LEU A 25 7.72 -4.30 -3.46
CA LEU A 25 6.91 -3.30 -2.80
C LEU A 25 5.82 -2.93 -3.79
N SER A 26 4.83 -3.82 -3.92
CA SER A 26 3.55 -3.40 -4.49
C SER A 26 3.00 -2.20 -3.71
N GLY A 27 3.39 -2.03 -2.43
CA GLY A 27 3.36 -0.78 -1.68
C GLY A 27 1.97 -0.19 -1.49
N TRP A 28 0.94 -0.94 -1.88
CA TRP A 28 -0.42 -0.47 -2.04
C TRP A 28 -0.96 -0.04 -0.69
N ILE A 29 -1.61 1.12 -0.72
CA ILE A 29 -2.25 1.70 0.45
C ILE A 29 -3.74 1.71 0.18
N ASP A 30 -4.52 1.03 1.03
CA ASP A 30 -5.94 1.29 1.11
C ASP A 30 -6.14 2.59 1.89
N ALA A 31 -6.51 3.64 1.17
CA ALA A 31 -6.54 5.00 1.69
C ALA A 31 -7.80 5.29 2.54
N HIS A 32 -8.78 4.38 2.59
CA HIS A 32 -10.01 4.63 3.32
C HIS A 32 -10.64 3.34 3.82
N VAL A 33 -10.39 3.02 5.09
CA VAL A 33 -11.00 1.87 5.74
C VAL A 33 -11.63 2.25 7.06
N HIS A 34 -12.76 1.61 7.36
CA HIS A 34 -13.42 1.66 8.65
C HIS A 34 -13.36 0.29 9.32
N VAL A 35 -13.29 0.28 10.65
CA VAL A 35 -13.46 -0.93 11.47
C VAL A 35 -14.45 -0.63 12.57
N TRP A 36 -15.23 -1.63 12.98
CA TRP A 36 -16.21 -1.46 14.06
C TRP A 36 -16.41 -2.74 14.86
N THR A 37 -16.79 -2.54 16.12
CA THR A 37 -17.02 -3.56 17.13
C THR A 37 -18.51 -3.66 17.46
N PRO A 38 -19.03 -4.83 17.86
CA PRO A 38 -20.40 -4.93 18.34
C PRO A 38 -20.61 -4.26 19.72
N ASP A 39 -19.53 -3.87 20.42
CA ASP A 39 -19.59 -3.17 21.71
C ASP A 39 -20.00 -1.70 21.57
N THR A 40 -21.30 -1.49 21.32
CA THR A 40 -21.94 -0.18 21.21
C THR A 40 -22.12 0.53 22.55
N LYS A 41 -21.77 -0.12 23.68
CA LYS A 41 -21.73 0.54 24.99
C LYS A 41 -20.43 1.32 25.15
N LYS A 42 -19.31 0.71 24.76
CA LYS A 42 -18.00 1.36 24.81
C LYS A 42 -17.79 2.35 23.66
N TYR A 43 -18.33 2.03 22.49
CA TYR A 43 -18.26 2.89 21.29
C TYR A 43 -19.67 3.16 20.77
N PRO A 44 -20.40 4.14 21.35
CA PRO A 44 -21.78 4.42 20.97
C PRO A 44 -21.90 4.86 19.51
N LEU A 45 -22.99 4.43 18.87
CA LEU A 45 -23.38 4.91 17.56
C LEU A 45 -23.93 6.34 17.67
N ASP A 46 -23.77 7.13 16.61
CA ASP A 46 -24.51 8.37 16.49
C ASP A 46 -26.03 8.08 16.45
N LYS A 47 -26.83 9.05 16.92
CA LYS A 47 -28.28 8.92 17.07
C LYS A 47 -29.00 8.63 15.75
N SER A 48 -28.39 8.98 14.62
CA SER A 48 -28.93 8.70 13.29
C SER A 48 -28.76 7.24 12.85
N PHE A 49 -27.96 6.43 13.54
CA PHE A 49 -27.71 5.04 13.20
C PHE A 49 -28.27 4.07 14.24
N LYS A 50 -28.74 2.91 13.76
CA LYS A 50 -29.24 1.81 14.58
C LYS A 50 -28.29 0.63 14.49
N ILE A 51 -28.33 -0.23 15.50
CA ILE A 51 -27.55 -1.49 15.51
C ILE A 51 -27.88 -2.36 14.28
N ALA A 52 -29.12 -2.34 13.81
CA ALA A 52 -29.54 -3.08 12.62
C ALA A 52 -28.90 -2.58 11.31
N ASP A 53 -28.35 -1.35 11.32
CA ASP A 53 -27.66 -0.76 10.18
C ASP A 53 -26.18 -1.22 10.11
N MET A 54 -25.67 -1.86 11.17
CA MET A 54 -24.33 -2.44 11.19
C MET A 54 -24.34 -3.77 10.42
N GLN A 55 -23.99 -3.71 9.14
CA GLN A 55 -23.89 -4.88 8.26
C GLN A 55 -22.51 -4.94 7.61
N PRO A 56 -21.65 -5.91 7.98
CA PRO A 56 -21.83 -6.89 9.05
C PRO A 56 -21.94 -6.27 10.47
N PRO A 57 -22.44 -7.02 11.48
CA PRO A 57 -22.53 -6.53 12.87
C PRO A 57 -21.19 -6.11 13.48
N SER A 58 -20.08 -6.58 12.91
CA SER A 58 -18.72 -6.22 13.27
C SER A 58 -17.81 -6.34 12.06
N PHE A 59 -16.78 -5.51 12.01
CA PHE A 59 -15.66 -5.68 11.07
C PHE A 59 -14.37 -5.32 11.79
N THR A 60 -13.61 -6.34 12.14
CA THR A 60 -12.46 -6.24 13.04
C THR A 60 -11.16 -6.00 12.27
N PRO A 61 -10.12 -5.44 12.92
CA PRO A 61 -8.79 -5.32 12.30
C PRO A 61 -8.23 -6.65 11.80
N LYS A 62 -8.54 -7.77 12.46
CA LYS A 62 -8.08 -9.11 12.04
C LYS A 62 -8.72 -9.52 10.71
N GLU A 63 -10.01 -9.32 10.55
CA GLU A 63 -10.73 -9.62 9.31
C GLU A 63 -10.22 -8.71 8.18
N LEU A 64 -10.10 -7.42 8.45
CA LEU A 64 -9.52 -6.46 7.51
C LEU A 64 -8.14 -6.89 7.01
N LEU A 65 -7.20 -7.20 7.92
CA LEU A 65 -5.85 -7.61 7.54
C LEU A 65 -5.84 -8.91 6.72
N ALA A 66 -6.76 -9.84 6.99
CA ALA A 66 -6.90 -11.04 6.17
C ALA A 66 -7.34 -10.69 4.72
N HIS A 67 -8.24 -9.73 4.54
CA HIS A 67 -8.62 -9.23 3.21
C HIS A 67 -7.44 -8.53 2.52
N CYS A 68 -6.73 -7.65 3.22
CA CYS A 68 -5.59 -6.90 2.67
C CYS A 68 -4.46 -7.83 2.20
N GLN A 69 -4.14 -8.87 2.98
CA GLN A 69 -3.12 -9.86 2.61
C GLN A 69 -3.47 -10.59 1.30
N LEU A 70 -4.73 -10.98 1.13
CA LEU A 70 -5.20 -11.61 -0.11
C LEU A 70 -5.22 -10.64 -1.30
N ALA A 71 -5.46 -9.35 -1.02
CA ALA A 71 -5.51 -8.29 -2.04
C ALA A 71 -4.13 -7.69 -2.40
N GLY A 72 -3.05 -8.04 -1.67
CA GLY A 72 -1.73 -7.44 -1.87
C GLY A 72 -1.63 -5.98 -1.39
N VAL A 73 -2.47 -5.59 -0.42
CA VAL A 73 -2.45 -4.27 0.23
C VAL A 73 -1.55 -4.32 1.46
N ASP A 74 -0.57 -3.42 1.51
CA ASP A 74 0.49 -3.42 2.53
C ASP A 74 0.22 -2.45 3.68
N ARG A 75 -0.51 -1.36 3.41
CA ARG A 75 -0.78 -0.29 4.37
C ARG A 75 -2.22 0.19 4.27
N ILE A 76 -2.73 0.73 5.38
CA ILE A 76 -4.13 1.11 5.49
C ILE A 76 -4.22 2.45 6.23
N VAL A 77 -5.11 3.31 5.78
CA VAL A 77 -5.54 4.51 6.50
C VAL A 77 -6.90 4.23 7.14
N LEU A 78 -6.94 4.25 8.47
CA LEU A 78 -8.18 4.10 9.23
C LEU A 78 -8.87 5.46 9.36
N ILE A 79 -10.11 5.53 8.90
CA ILE A 79 -10.96 6.71 9.00
C ILE A 79 -12.05 6.43 10.04
N GLN A 80 -12.40 7.43 10.82
CA GLN A 80 -13.51 7.32 11.77
C GLN A 80 -14.85 7.31 11.01
N MET A 81 -15.73 6.36 11.37
CA MET A 81 -17.14 6.31 10.95
C MET A 81 -17.98 7.38 11.64
#